data_AF-A0A2U3NZ40-F1
#
_entry.id   AF-A0A2U3NZ40-F1
#
_cell.length_a   1.000
_cell.length_b   1.000
_cell.length_c   1.000
_cell.angle_alpha   90.00
_cell.angle_beta   90.00
_cell.angle_gamma   90.00
#
_symmetry.space_group_name_H-M   'P 1'
#
loop_
_entity.id
_entity.type
_entity.pdbx_description
1 polymer ?
#
loop_
_entity_poly.entity_id
_entity_poly.type
_entity_poly.pdbx_seq_one_letter_code
_entity_poly.pdbx_strand_id
1 'polypeptide(L)'
;MRGSQLAVTGVAAAAAVALSLAGCGSKPASAPSKSASATSSAGSATSAPASPSPAQPTDYTGLLIQAADINAPVAFTAGQPTNSPNGQPGVATTFSAQDGNHVIKDTIQVLADPGAATDALNAAKAGQGAALKHPTTDASKIGSNGVVLTGNSSDNSKGIAILLFTEGKAFVTLEFDGPADSLPPEDFVNDVGTKQDAAVKKGLGG
;
A
#
# COMPACT_ATOMS: atom_id res chain seq x y z
N MET A 1 29.05 27.51 39.61
CA MET A 1 29.42 26.08 39.65
C MET A 1 29.16 25.52 38.24
N ARG A 2 30.05 25.70 37.24
CA ARG A 2 31.29 24.96 36.97
C ARG A 2 31.14 23.44 37.04
N GLY A 3 31.34 22.79 35.89
CA GLY A 3 31.70 21.37 35.74
C GLY A 3 30.75 20.60 34.82
N SER A 4 31.14 19.83 33.79
CA SER A 4 32.27 19.77 32.83
C SER A 4 31.89 18.63 31.86
N GLN A 5 32.29 18.71 30.59
CA GLN A 5 32.11 17.68 29.56
C GLN A 5 33.04 16.46 29.75
N LEU A 6 32.77 15.35 29.05
CA LEU A 6 33.72 14.42 28.38
C LEU A 6 32.88 13.28 27.71
N ALA A 7 32.71 13.27 26.39
CA ALA A 7 33.55 12.63 25.36
C ALA A 7 33.41 11.08 25.29
N VAL A 8 32.74 10.57 24.24
CA VAL A 8 32.84 9.18 23.79
C VAL A 8 33.32 9.20 22.34
N THR A 9 34.59 8.85 22.14
CA THR A 9 35.23 8.63 20.84
C THR A 9 35.10 7.16 20.46
N GLY A 10 34.32 6.85 19.41
CA GLY A 10 34.23 5.54 18.79
C GLY A 10 35.04 5.49 17.48
N VAL A 11 35.99 4.55 17.40
CA VAL A 11 36.94 4.34 16.31
C VAL A 11 36.29 3.60 15.12
N ALA A 12 36.73 3.95 13.91
CA ALA A 12 36.30 3.48 12.60
C ALA A 12 36.71 2.02 12.26
N ALA A 13 35.95 1.39 11.35
CA ALA A 13 36.49 0.42 10.39
C ALA A 13 35.65 0.43 9.11
N ALA A 14 36.30 0.75 8.00
CA ALA A 14 35.75 0.72 6.65
C ALA A 14 35.90 -0.68 6.04
N ALA A 15 34.92 -1.12 5.27
CA ALA A 15 35.08 -2.19 4.29
C ALA A 15 34.20 -1.88 3.07
N ALA A 16 34.83 -1.40 2.01
CA ALA A 16 34.24 -1.29 0.68
C ALA A 16 34.40 -2.64 -0.04
N VAL A 17 33.33 -3.13 -0.66
CA VAL A 17 33.41 -4.26 -1.60
C VAL A 17 32.75 -3.81 -2.91
N ALA A 18 33.60 -3.54 -3.90
CA ALA A 18 33.21 -3.34 -5.28
C ALA A 18 33.27 -4.68 -6.03
N LEU A 19 32.21 -5.01 -6.78
CA LEU A 19 32.18 -6.17 -7.67
C LEU A 19 31.91 -5.66 -9.10
N SER A 20 32.99 -5.61 -9.88
CA SER A 20 32.97 -5.33 -11.32
C SER A 20 32.81 -6.66 -12.07
N LEU A 21 31.71 -6.86 -12.77
CA LEU A 21 31.58 -7.97 -13.73
C LEU A 21 31.93 -7.45 -15.13
N ALA A 22 33.20 -7.63 -15.49
CA ALA A 22 33.66 -7.57 -16.86
C ALA A 22 33.37 -8.91 -17.54
N GLY A 23 32.48 -8.91 -18.54
CA GLY A 23 32.27 -10.03 -19.46
C GLY A 23 32.89 -9.71 -20.81
N CYS A 24 34.03 -10.33 -21.12
CA CYS A 24 34.74 -10.20 -22.39
C CYS A 24 35.10 -11.61 -22.89
N GLY A 25 34.96 -11.85 -24.19
CA GLY A 25 35.34 -13.10 -24.90
C GLY A 25 34.20 -13.55 -25.83
N SER A 26 34.36 -13.72 -27.14
CA SER A 26 35.47 -14.41 -27.80
C SER A 26 35.67 -13.97 -29.26
N LYS A 27 36.94 -13.90 -29.68
CA LYS A 27 37.39 -13.81 -31.08
C LYS A 27 37.68 -15.23 -31.61
N PRO A 28 37.53 -15.51 -32.91
CA PRO A 28 38.62 -16.14 -33.64
C PRO A 28 39.02 -15.40 -34.94
N ALA A 29 40.18 -15.78 -35.45
CA ALA A 29 41.03 -15.08 -36.41
C ALA A 29 40.68 -15.28 -37.92
N SER A 30 41.29 -14.40 -38.73
CA SER A 30 41.34 -14.21 -40.20
C SER A 30 41.73 -15.49 -41.01
N ALA A 31 41.62 -15.65 -42.34
CA ALA A 31 41.50 -14.82 -43.56
C ALA A 31 41.13 -15.78 -44.77
N PRO A 32 41.31 -15.50 -46.09
CA PRO A 32 41.13 -14.30 -46.94
C PRO A 32 40.27 -14.53 -48.24
N SER A 33 39.94 -13.42 -48.93
CA SER A 33 39.74 -13.23 -50.40
C SER A 33 38.64 -13.96 -51.20
N LYS A 34 37.69 -13.20 -51.80
CA LYS A 34 37.63 -12.80 -53.23
C LYS A 34 36.27 -12.17 -53.60
N SER A 35 36.30 -11.23 -54.56
CA SER A 35 35.18 -10.49 -55.14
C SER A 35 34.14 -11.37 -55.85
N ALA A 36 32.86 -10.99 -55.76
CA ALA A 36 31.88 -11.03 -56.87
C ALA A 36 30.62 -10.22 -56.51
N SER A 37 30.02 -9.62 -57.53
CA SER A 37 28.96 -8.61 -57.50
C SER A 37 27.54 -9.13 -57.26
N ALA A 38 26.70 -8.24 -56.70
CA ALA A 38 25.28 -7.97 -56.95
C ALA A 38 24.25 -9.11 -57.01
N THR A 39 23.27 -9.10 -56.08
CA THR A 39 21.83 -8.98 -56.40
C THR A 39 21.00 -8.64 -55.14
N SER A 40 19.99 -7.82 -55.33
CA SER A 40 18.99 -7.32 -54.38
C SER A 40 18.01 -8.40 -53.93
N SER A 41 17.55 -8.38 -52.66
CA SER A 41 16.12 -8.34 -52.26
C SER A 41 15.86 -8.74 -50.78
N ALA A 42 14.78 -8.14 -50.25
CA ALA A 42 14.03 -8.45 -49.03
C ALA A 42 14.73 -8.24 -47.66
N GLY A 43 14.60 -7.03 -47.13
CA GLY A 43 14.84 -6.74 -45.72
C GLY A 43 13.77 -7.39 -44.85
N SER A 44 14.12 -8.47 -44.17
CA SER A 44 13.36 -9.02 -43.05
C SER A 44 13.52 -8.06 -41.87
N ALA A 45 12.51 -7.22 -41.63
CA ALA A 45 12.42 -6.43 -40.42
C ALA A 45 12.11 -7.38 -39.25
N THR A 46 13.15 -7.83 -38.56
CA THR A 46 13.01 -8.45 -37.23
C THR A 46 12.45 -7.39 -36.29
N SER A 47 11.17 -7.48 -35.97
CA SER A 47 10.57 -6.71 -34.88
C SER A 47 11.30 -7.07 -33.59
N ALA A 48 12.06 -6.11 -33.06
CA ALA A 48 12.58 -6.20 -31.70
C ALA A 48 11.39 -6.32 -30.73
N PRO A 49 11.47 -7.12 -29.65
CA PRO A 49 10.46 -7.11 -28.61
C PRO A 49 10.32 -5.68 -28.10
N ALA A 50 9.10 -5.15 -28.14
CA ALA A 50 8.78 -3.88 -27.52
C ALA A 50 9.12 -3.99 -26.03
N SER A 51 10.10 -3.22 -25.58
CA SER A 51 10.34 -3.00 -24.16
C SER A 51 9.01 -2.61 -23.52
N PRO A 52 8.61 -3.19 -22.38
CA PRO A 52 7.41 -2.72 -21.69
C PRO A 52 7.59 -1.24 -21.43
N SER A 53 6.67 -0.42 -21.95
CA SER A 53 6.60 0.98 -21.54
C SER A 53 6.50 1.00 -20.01
N PRO A 54 7.19 1.90 -19.31
CA PRO A 54 6.96 2.10 -17.89
C PRO A 54 5.46 2.27 -17.69
N ALA A 55 4.84 1.39 -16.91
CA ALA A 55 3.44 1.52 -16.56
C ALA A 55 3.26 2.93 -16.01
N GLN A 56 2.40 3.73 -16.63
CA GLN A 56 2.04 5.04 -16.10
C GLN A 56 1.66 4.83 -14.62
N PRO A 57 2.12 5.70 -13.70
CA PRO A 57 1.67 5.64 -12.32
C PRO A 57 0.15 5.55 -12.32
N THR A 58 -0.38 4.42 -11.86
CA THR A 58 -1.84 4.26 -11.79
C THR A 58 -2.30 5.14 -10.65
N ASP A 59 -3.15 6.11 -10.98
CA ASP A 59 -3.79 6.98 -10.00
C ASP A 59 -4.95 6.20 -9.36
N TYR A 60 -4.80 5.88 -8.09
CA TYR A 60 -5.80 5.15 -7.32
C TYR A 60 -6.70 6.06 -6.48
N THR A 61 -6.55 7.39 -6.56
CA THR A 61 -7.34 8.33 -5.75
C THR A 61 -8.84 8.19 -5.94
N GLY A 62 -9.29 7.74 -7.12
CA GLY A 62 -10.70 7.44 -7.40
C GLY A 62 -11.28 6.24 -6.63
N LEU A 63 -10.45 5.48 -5.90
CA LEU A 63 -10.89 4.40 -5.02
C LEU A 63 -11.31 4.90 -3.64
N LEU A 64 -10.86 6.08 -3.21
CA LEU A 64 -11.19 6.63 -1.90
C LEU A 64 -12.62 7.17 -1.88
N ILE A 65 -13.32 6.96 -0.76
CA ILE A 65 -14.50 7.75 -0.43
C ILE A 65 -14.15 9.23 -0.23
N GLN A 66 -15.15 10.09 -0.31
CA GLN A 66 -15.01 11.51 0.00
C GLN A 66 -15.49 11.79 1.42
N ALA A 67 -15.04 12.90 2.01
CA ALA A 67 -15.50 13.30 3.35
C ALA A 67 -17.03 13.50 3.42
N ALA A 68 -17.65 13.92 2.30
CA ALA A 68 -19.09 14.07 2.18
C ALA A 68 -19.86 12.73 2.20
N ASP A 69 -19.17 11.61 1.95
CA ASP A 69 -19.76 10.28 2.02
C ASP A 69 -19.86 9.77 3.47
N ILE A 70 -19.14 10.38 4.43
CA ILE A 70 -19.15 9.99 5.84
C ILE A 70 -20.37 10.60 6.53
N ASN A 71 -21.35 9.75 6.89
CA ASN A 71 -22.55 10.20 7.58
C ASN A 71 -22.34 10.14 9.10
N ALA A 72 -21.98 11.27 9.69
CA ALA A 72 -21.75 11.39 11.14
C ALA A 72 -22.39 12.66 11.70
N PRO A 73 -22.67 12.73 13.01
CA PRO A 73 -23.18 13.94 13.67
C PRO A 73 -22.24 15.14 13.55
N VAL A 74 -20.95 14.89 13.37
CA VAL A 74 -19.90 15.89 13.17
C VAL A 74 -19.33 15.77 11.76
N ALA A 75 -18.95 16.90 11.17
CA ALA A 75 -18.34 16.90 9.85
C ALA A 75 -16.89 16.36 9.90
N PHE A 76 -16.52 15.63 8.86
CA PHE A 76 -15.16 15.19 8.61
C PHE A 76 -14.52 16.04 7.50
N THR A 77 -13.21 16.21 7.57
CA THR A 77 -12.40 16.79 6.49
C THR A 77 -11.39 15.76 6.01
N ALA A 78 -11.18 15.67 4.69
CA ALA A 78 -10.19 14.77 4.11
C ALA A 78 -8.81 15.44 4.05
N GLY A 79 -7.79 14.69 4.45
CA GLY A 79 -6.40 15.01 4.19
C GLY A 79 -6.02 14.84 2.72
N GLN A 80 -4.78 15.19 2.39
CA GLN A 80 -4.24 14.94 1.06
C GLN A 80 -4.04 13.43 0.86
N PRO A 81 -4.58 12.84 -0.24
CA PRO A 81 -4.31 11.46 -0.57
C PRO A 81 -2.82 11.20 -0.76
N THR A 82 -2.35 10.07 -0.23
CA THR A 82 -0.99 9.56 -0.42
C THR A 82 -1.03 8.41 -1.41
N ASN A 83 -0.30 8.52 -2.51
CA ASN A 83 -0.17 7.44 -3.48
C ASN A 83 0.88 6.42 -3.03
N SER A 84 0.62 5.16 -3.32
CA SER A 84 1.49 4.03 -2.98
C SER A 84 1.82 3.91 -1.47
N PRO A 85 0.81 3.79 -0.58
CA PRO A 85 1.03 3.69 0.86
C PRO A 85 1.91 2.47 1.18
N ASN A 86 2.85 2.66 2.13
CA ASN A 86 3.83 1.63 2.52
C ASN A 86 4.69 1.08 1.37
N GLY A 87 4.83 1.83 0.28
CA GLY A 87 5.55 1.41 -0.92
C GLY A 87 4.81 0.39 -1.79
N GLN A 88 3.54 0.11 -1.50
CA GLN A 88 2.69 -0.82 -2.27
C GLN A 88 1.78 -0.05 -3.22
N PRO A 89 1.41 -0.59 -4.41
CA PRO A 89 0.43 0.05 -5.28
C PRO A 89 -0.89 0.27 -4.54
N GLY A 90 -1.43 1.48 -4.62
CA GLY A 90 -2.66 1.83 -3.91
C GLY A 90 -2.72 3.30 -3.54
N VAL A 91 -3.61 3.62 -2.62
CA VAL A 91 -3.84 4.98 -2.11
C VAL A 91 -4.23 4.93 -0.64
N ALA A 92 -3.88 5.98 0.11
CA ALA A 92 -4.40 6.20 1.45
C ALA A 92 -4.85 7.64 1.65
N THR A 93 -5.79 7.86 2.54
CA THR A 93 -6.12 9.19 3.06
C THR A 93 -6.51 9.11 4.53
N THR A 94 -6.65 10.26 5.15
CA THR A 94 -7.10 10.38 6.54
C THR A 94 -8.24 11.38 6.60
N PHE A 95 -9.33 11.00 7.23
CA PHE A 95 -10.45 11.87 7.53
C PHE A 95 -10.40 12.26 9.00
N SER A 96 -10.41 13.56 9.30
CA SER A 96 -10.41 14.05 10.68
C SER A 96 -11.75 14.70 11.00
N ALA A 97 -12.36 14.33 12.11
CA ALA A 97 -13.56 14.99 12.60
C ALA A 97 -13.23 16.39 13.13
N GLN A 98 -14.18 17.31 13.00
CA GLN A 98 -14.04 18.69 13.52
C GLN A 98 -13.92 18.76 15.05
N ASP A 99 -14.29 17.70 15.77
CA ASP A 99 -14.12 17.62 17.22
C ASP A 99 -12.66 17.41 17.67
N GLY A 100 -11.76 17.05 16.73
CA GLY A 100 -10.35 16.80 17.00
C GLY A 100 -10.04 15.46 17.68
N ASN A 101 -11.06 14.63 17.89
CA ASN A 101 -10.97 13.42 18.70
C ASN A 101 -11.25 12.13 17.91
N HIS A 102 -11.88 12.24 16.74
CA HIS A 102 -12.12 11.11 15.86
C HIS A 102 -11.34 11.23 14.54
N VAL A 103 -10.73 10.13 14.13
CA VAL A 103 -9.96 10.03 12.88
C VAL A 103 -10.31 8.72 12.19
N ILE A 104 -10.45 8.76 10.86
CA ILE A 104 -10.62 7.58 10.03
C ILE A 104 -9.44 7.53 9.07
N LYS A 105 -8.65 6.46 9.11
CA LYS A 105 -7.59 6.20 8.13
C LYS A 105 -8.13 5.20 7.13
N ASP A 106 -8.13 5.59 5.86
CA ASP A 106 -8.51 4.72 4.76
C ASP A 106 -7.26 4.39 3.95
N THR A 107 -6.94 3.11 3.87
CA THR A 107 -5.80 2.60 3.10
C THR A 107 -6.26 1.48 2.20
N ILE A 108 -6.04 1.67 0.91
CA ILE A 108 -6.40 0.74 -0.15
C ILE A 108 -5.12 0.30 -0.83
N GLN A 109 -4.84 -1.00 -0.77
CA GLN A 109 -3.74 -1.62 -1.51
C GLN A 109 -4.32 -2.37 -2.70
N VAL A 110 -3.68 -2.25 -3.86
CA VAL A 110 -4.04 -2.96 -5.09
C VAL A 110 -2.95 -4.00 -5.36
N LEU A 111 -3.31 -5.26 -5.12
CA LEU A 111 -2.38 -6.38 -5.17
C LEU A 111 -2.36 -7.03 -6.57
N ALA A 112 -1.51 -8.03 -6.75
CA ALA A 112 -1.36 -8.73 -8.03
C ALA A 112 -2.65 -9.46 -8.44
N ASP A 113 -3.34 -10.07 -7.49
CA ASP A 113 -4.54 -10.89 -7.70
C ASP A 113 -5.39 -11.00 -6.40
N PRO A 114 -6.60 -11.57 -6.47
CA PRO A 114 -7.46 -11.73 -5.29
C PRO A 114 -6.93 -12.64 -4.18
N GLY A 115 -6.08 -13.62 -4.53
CA GLY A 115 -5.41 -14.48 -3.54
C GLY A 115 -4.41 -13.66 -2.72
N ALA A 116 -3.58 -12.86 -3.39
CA ALA A 116 -2.64 -11.95 -2.73
C ALA A 116 -3.34 -10.92 -1.82
N ALA A 117 -4.52 -10.42 -2.21
CA ALA A 117 -5.33 -9.55 -1.36
C ALA A 117 -5.82 -10.28 -0.09
N THR A 118 -6.24 -11.54 -0.24
CA THR A 118 -6.68 -12.38 0.89
C THR A 118 -5.53 -12.69 1.85
N ASP A 119 -4.34 -12.97 1.33
CA ASP A 119 -3.13 -13.17 2.14
C ASP A 119 -2.74 -11.90 2.90
N ALA A 120 -2.82 -10.73 2.23
CA ALA A 120 -2.58 -9.44 2.86
C ALA A 120 -3.58 -9.15 4.00
N LEU A 121 -4.86 -9.47 3.81
CA LEU A 121 -5.88 -9.36 4.84
C LEU A 121 -5.56 -10.25 6.05
N ASN A 122 -5.19 -11.51 5.82
CA ASN A 122 -4.85 -12.44 6.90
C ASN A 122 -3.61 -11.98 7.69
N ALA A 123 -2.60 -11.47 6.98
CA ALA A 123 -1.41 -10.90 7.60
C ALA A 123 -1.74 -9.65 8.44
N ALA A 124 -2.57 -8.75 7.89
CA ALA A 124 -3.01 -7.54 8.60
C ALA A 124 -3.85 -7.87 9.83
N LYS A 125 -4.80 -8.80 9.73
CA LYS A 125 -5.61 -9.29 10.84
C LYS A 125 -4.73 -9.79 12.00
N ALA A 126 -3.70 -10.58 11.71
CA ALA A 126 -2.78 -11.07 12.73
C ALA A 126 -1.92 -9.93 13.31
N GLY A 127 -1.33 -9.09 12.46
CA GLY A 127 -0.42 -8.02 12.87
C GLY A 127 -1.11 -6.91 13.68
N GLN A 128 -2.24 -6.40 13.19
CA GLN A 128 -3.01 -5.36 13.85
C GLN A 128 -3.71 -5.87 15.10
N GLY A 129 -4.26 -7.09 15.07
CA GLY A 129 -4.83 -7.71 16.26
C GLY A 129 -3.81 -7.84 17.40
N ALA A 130 -2.54 -8.16 17.08
CA ALA A 130 -1.46 -8.21 18.06
C ALA A 130 -1.01 -6.83 18.57
N ALA A 131 -1.27 -5.76 17.81
CA ALA A 131 -0.93 -4.38 18.20
C ALA A 131 -1.98 -3.74 19.12
N LEU A 132 -3.22 -4.27 19.10
CA LEU A 132 -4.32 -3.81 19.95
C LEU A 132 -4.27 -4.43 21.34
N LYS A 133 -4.71 -3.66 22.33
CA LYS A 133 -5.02 -4.17 23.65
C LYS A 133 -6.46 -4.67 23.72
N HIS A 134 -6.63 -5.80 24.39
CA HIS A 134 -7.91 -6.52 24.51
C HIS A 134 -8.61 -6.70 23.14
N PRO A 135 -7.91 -7.24 22.12
CA PRO A 135 -8.46 -7.33 20.79
C PRO A 135 -9.69 -8.25 20.77
N THR A 136 -10.75 -7.78 20.13
CA THR A 136 -11.88 -8.60 19.70
C THR A 136 -11.89 -8.64 18.18
N THR A 137 -12.39 -9.73 17.61
CA THR A 137 -12.49 -9.90 16.15
C THR A 137 -13.85 -10.47 15.81
N ASP A 138 -14.60 -9.72 15.01
CA ASP A 138 -15.92 -10.10 14.54
C ASP A 138 -15.95 -10.17 13.02
N ALA A 139 -16.77 -11.07 12.47
CA ALA A 139 -16.96 -11.16 11.03
C ALA A 139 -17.82 -9.99 10.54
N SER A 140 -17.47 -9.43 9.38
CA SER A 140 -18.23 -8.38 8.72
C SER A 140 -18.80 -8.88 7.39
N LYS A 141 -19.93 -8.29 6.99
CA LYS A 141 -20.53 -8.54 5.67
C LYS A 141 -19.96 -7.63 4.57
N ILE A 142 -19.08 -6.69 4.92
CA ILE A 142 -18.47 -5.76 3.97
C ILE A 142 -17.39 -6.45 3.14
N GLY A 143 -17.48 -6.29 1.82
CA GLY A 143 -16.55 -6.91 0.86
C GLY A 143 -16.48 -8.44 0.98
N SER A 144 -15.41 -8.98 0.42
CA SER A 144 -15.00 -10.37 0.60
C SER A 144 -14.14 -10.50 1.85
N ASN A 145 -14.37 -11.55 2.63
CA ASN A 145 -13.60 -11.87 3.86
C ASN A 145 -13.57 -10.73 4.90
N GLY A 146 -14.62 -9.91 4.95
CA GLY A 146 -14.73 -8.79 5.88
C GLY A 146 -14.58 -9.22 7.34
N VAL A 147 -13.77 -8.47 8.09
CA VAL A 147 -13.61 -8.62 9.54
C VAL A 147 -13.44 -7.26 10.19
N VAL A 148 -13.97 -7.09 11.40
CA VAL A 148 -13.73 -5.91 12.24
C VAL A 148 -12.90 -6.35 13.45
N LEU A 149 -11.78 -5.65 13.68
CA LEU A 149 -10.97 -5.80 14.87
C LEU A 149 -11.23 -4.60 15.78
N THR A 150 -11.50 -4.81 17.05
CA THR A 150 -11.69 -3.72 18.01
C THR A 150 -10.78 -3.88 19.21
N GLY A 151 -10.38 -2.77 19.81
CA GLY A 151 -9.59 -2.77 21.05
C GLY A 151 -9.13 -1.36 21.41
N ASN A 152 -8.11 -1.29 22.26
CA ASN A 152 -7.46 -0.03 22.60
C ASN A 152 -6.08 0.07 21.94
N SER A 153 -5.61 1.29 21.74
CA SER A 153 -4.20 1.55 21.43
C SER A 153 -3.27 0.99 22.52
N SER A 154 -2.00 0.74 22.18
CA SER A 154 -1.02 0.15 23.11
C SER A 154 -0.77 1.00 24.37
N ASP A 155 -0.90 2.32 24.25
CA ASP A 155 -0.84 3.31 25.33
C ASP A 155 -2.19 3.52 26.06
N ASN A 156 -3.26 2.85 25.63
CA ASN A 156 -4.66 3.02 26.05
C ASN A 156 -5.23 4.43 25.85
N SER A 157 -4.65 5.27 24.99
CA SER A 157 -5.15 6.63 24.75
C SER A 157 -6.26 6.74 23.71
N LYS A 158 -6.56 5.65 22.99
CA LYS A 158 -7.58 5.58 21.92
C LYS A 158 -8.36 4.28 22.01
N GLY A 159 -9.66 4.35 21.71
CA GLY A 159 -10.44 3.22 21.23
C GLY A 159 -10.23 3.10 19.72
N ILE A 160 -9.99 1.88 19.24
CA ILE A 160 -9.69 1.61 17.83
C ILE A 160 -10.63 0.53 17.33
N ALA A 161 -11.28 0.78 16.19
CA ALA A 161 -11.92 -0.25 15.37
C ALA A 161 -11.27 -0.28 13.99
N ILE A 162 -10.93 -1.45 13.47
CA ILE A 162 -10.30 -1.64 12.17
C ILE A 162 -11.15 -2.58 11.35
N LEU A 163 -11.79 -2.07 10.30
CA LEU A 163 -12.48 -2.87 9.30
C LEU A 163 -11.48 -3.26 8.21
N LEU A 164 -11.30 -4.57 8.02
CA LEU A 164 -10.49 -5.17 6.97
C LEU A 164 -11.40 -5.92 6.02
N PHE A 165 -11.25 -5.71 4.72
CA PHE A 165 -11.94 -6.52 3.71
C PHE A 165 -11.16 -6.53 2.39
N THR A 166 -11.50 -7.48 1.53
CA THR A 166 -10.99 -7.53 0.15
C THR A 166 -12.10 -7.32 -0.85
N GLU A 167 -11.74 -6.83 -2.03
CA GLU A 167 -12.65 -6.73 -3.18
C GLU A 167 -11.85 -6.95 -4.46
N GLY A 168 -12.03 -8.11 -5.10
CA GLY A 168 -11.13 -8.57 -6.15
C GLY A 168 -9.68 -8.55 -5.66
N LYS A 169 -8.81 -7.81 -6.36
CA LYS A 169 -7.39 -7.64 -6.00
C LYS A 169 -7.12 -6.50 -5.00
N ALA A 170 -8.15 -5.78 -4.55
CA ALA A 170 -7.99 -4.73 -3.55
C ALA A 170 -8.04 -5.33 -2.15
N PHE A 171 -7.18 -4.82 -1.27
CA PHE A 171 -7.25 -4.99 0.17
C PHE A 171 -7.45 -3.61 0.80
N VAL A 172 -8.53 -3.48 1.58
CA VAL A 172 -8.92 -2.22 2.22
C VAL A 172 -8.76 -2.35 3.73
N THR A 173 -8.21 -1.30 4.33
CA THR A 173 -8.12 -1.10 5.78
C THR A 173 -8.75 0.24 6.12
N LEU A 174 -9.86 0.20 6.86
CA LEU A 174 -10.50 1.36 7.45
C LEU A 174 -10.28 1.32 8.97
N GLU A 175 -9.42 2.19 9.48
CA GLU A 175 -9.14 2.32 10.91
C GLU A 175 -9.85 3.54 11.47
N PHE A 176 -10.68 3.33 12.48
CA PHE A 176 -11.47 4.33 13.18
C PHE A 176 -10.86 4.53 14.58
N ASP A 177 -10.22 5.67 14.75
CA ASP A 177 -9.67 6.11 16.03
C ASP A 177 -10.69 7.02 16.73
N GLY A 178 -10.92 6.76 18.01
CA GLY A 178 -11.71 7.61 18.89
C GLY A 178 -11.05 7.81 20.26
N PRO A 179 -11.70 8.53 21.17
CA PRO A 179 -11.28 8.62 22.57
C PRO A 179 -11.04 7.24 23.20
N ALA A 180 -10.22 7.19 24.25
CA ALA A 180 -10.00 5.95 25.01
C ALA A 180 -11.33 5.31 25.43
N ASP A 181 -11.43 3.99 25.29
CA ASP A 181 -12.59 3.17 25.63
C ASP A 181 -13.90 3.56 24.91
N SER A 182 -13.80 4.36 23.84
CA SER A 182 -14.90 4.75 22.97
C SER A 182 -14.72 4.12 21.60
N LEU A 183 -15.46 3.05 21.33
CA LEU A 183 -15.53 2.45 19.99
C LEU A 183 -16.60 3.15 19.14
N PRO A 184 -16.38 3.26 17.82
CA PRO A 184 -17.42 3.75 16.93
C PRO A 184 -18.65 2.81 16.94
N PRO A 185 -19.87 3.34 16.73
CA PRO A 185 -21.05 2.52 16.53
C PRO A 185 -20.90 1.55 15.34
N GLU A 186 -21.45 0.34 15.45
CA GLU A 186 -21.33 -0.70 14.42
C GLU A 186 -21.99 -0.27 13.09
N ASP A 187 -23.14 0.39 13.15
CA ASP A 187 -23.86 0.91 12.00
C ASP A 187 -23.04 1.97 11.25
N PHE A 188 -22.28 2.79 11.97
CA PHE A 188 -21.37 3.77 11.37
C PHE A 188 -20.20 3.08 10.64
N VAL A 189 -19.55 2.08 11.26
CA VAL A 189 -18.48 1.30 10.62
C VAL A 189 -19.00 0.59 9.36
N ASN A 190 -20.20 0.02 9.43
CA ASN A 190 -20.83 -0.67 8.31
C ASN A 190 -21.22 0.29 7.16
N ASP A 191 -21.73 1.49 7.48
CA ASP A 191 -22.09 2.51 6.48
C ASP A 191 -20.86 2.98 5.69
N VAL A 192 -19.80 3.39 6.40
CA VAL A 192 -18.53 3.81 5.78
C VAL A 192 -17.91 2.66 5.00
N GLY A 193 -17.88 1.45 5.57
CA GLY A 193 -17.37 0.25 4.91
C GLY A 193 -18.11 -0.08 3.61
N THR A 194 -19.44 -0.01 3.60
CA THR A 194 -20.27 -0.26 2.40
C THR A 194 -19.95 0.75 1.29
N LYS A 195 -19.79 2.02 1.64
CA LYS A 195 -19.45 3.07 0.67
C LYS A 195 -18.06 2.88 0.08
N GLN A 196 -17.10 2.47 0.91
CA GLN A 196 -15.75 2.17 0.48
C GLN A 196 -15.69 0.94 -0.44
N ASP A 197 -16.40 -0.13 -0.09
CA ASP A 197 -16.55 -1.31 -0.93
C ASP A 197 -17.16 -0.96 -2.31
N ALA A 198 -18.21 -0.13 -2.32
CA ALA A 198 -18.81 0.35 -3.57
C ALA A 198 -17.85 1.20 -4.42
N ALA A 199 -17.05 2.06 -3.78
CA ALA A 199 -16.04 2.87 -4.47
C ALA A 199 -14.97 1.99 -5.13
N VAL A 200 -14.50 0.95 -4.43
CA VAL A 200 -13.53 -0.01 -4.97
C VAL A 200 -14.11 -0.82 -6.12
N LYS A 201 -15.33 -1.35 -5.99
CA LYS A 201 -16.05 -2.05 -7.08
C LYS A 201 -16.12 -1.21 -8.34
N LYS A 202 -16.52 0.06 -8.18
CA LYS A 202 -16.63 1.01 -9.28
C LYS A 202 -15.27 1.31 -9.92
N GLY A 203 -14.23 1.49 -9.12
CA GLY A 203 -12.92 1.92 -9.59
C GLY A 203 -12.05 0.81 -10.19
N LEU A 204 -12.23 -0.45 -9.77
CA LEU A 204 -11.45 -1.60 -10.26
C LEU A 204 -12.22 -2.54 -11.19
N GLY A 205 -13.50 -2.26 -11.44
CA GLY A 205 -14.25 -2.90 -12.51
C GLY A 205 -15.02 -4.16 -12.14
N GLY A 206 -15.41 -4.31 -10.86
CA GLY A 206 -16.41 -5.27 -10.36
C GLY A 206 -16.27 -6.72 -10.81
#